data_AF-A0A800A5U5-F1
#
_entry.id   AF-A0A800A5U5-F1
#
_cell.length_a   1.000
_cell.length_b   1.000
_cell.length_c   1.000
_cell.angle_alpha   90.00
_cell.angle_beta   90.00
_cell.angle_gamma   90.00
#
_symmetry.space_group_name_H-M   'P 1'
#
loop_
_entity.id
_entity.type
_entity.pdbx_description
1 polymer ?
#
loop_
_entity_poly.entity_id
_entity_poly.type
_entity_poly.pdbx_seq_one_letter_code
_entity_poly.pdbx_strand_id
1 'polypeptide(L)'
;DDRVEVYTTRPDTIFGASFCALSPNHPLSQELAADDTGLEAFIAECGRTGTSEAAIETAEKIGFDTGLRVRHPFIADSTLPVYVANFVLMEYGTGAIFGCPAHDQRDLDFARKYDLDVIAVVAPKGQEDFSVDTEAFIDDGVMINSDFLNGLVVADAKAKIIDRLEADGAGLKAVNYRLRDWGISRQRYWGCPIPVVHCPGCGIVPVPEAGLPVVLPDDVELGEAGNPLERHPTWKYVDCPTCAKPAQRETDTFDTFFESSWYFARFCSPHADGALDRDAVDYWLPVDQYIGGIEHAVLHLLYSRFFTRALNKCGYLGIKEPFEGLLTQGMVCHETYKDAAGNWLLPEEVELDGDKPALRDGGGPVTVGRSEKMSKSQKNVVDPESIIDAYGADTARLFMLSDSPPERDLDWTDSGIEGAWRYANRLWRLINQPEKEFSKINAEKPEAISGAALATEKAIHITIASVSSDLDKFHFNKAVARIRELTNTLDALEPQQDGAAWVRRHGLEVAICLIGPMMPHLAEELWHSLGHETLLADTAWPV
;
A
#
# COMPACT_ATOMS: atom_id res chain seq x y z
N ASP A 1 5.08 32.14 -28.91
CA ASP A 1 4.13 31.50 -29.85
C ASP A 1 2.79 32.22 -29.82
N ASP A 2 2.08 32.26 -30.94
CA ASP A 2 0.76 32.91 -31.06
C ASP A 2 -0.40 32.03 -30.55
N ARG A 3 -0.10 30.92 -29.84
CA ARG A 3 -1.08 29.93 -29.38
C ARG A 3 -0.75 29.46 -27.96
N VAL A 4 -1.79 29.08 -27.21
CA VAL A 4 -1.67 28.37 -25.93
C VAL A 4 -2.07 26.91 -26.17
N GLU A 5 -1.13 25.99 -26.01
CA GLU A 5 -1.39 24.56 -26.16
C GLU A 5 -1.88 23.99 -24.83
N VAL A 6 -3.03 23.30 -24.84
CA VAL A 6 -3.67 22.76 -23.64
C VAL A 6 -3.88 21.25 -23.75
N TYR A 7 -3.92 20.57 -22.60
CA TYR A 7 -4.32 19.16 -22.53
C TYR A 7 -5.67 19.02 -21.81
N THR A 8 -6.56 18.18 -22.33
CA THR A 8 -7.84 17.85 -21.68
C THR A 8 -8.22 16.38 -21.90
N THR A 9 -8.88 15.79 -20.90
CA THR A 9 -9.56 14.48 -21.00
C THR A 9 -11.05 14.61 -21.34
N ARG A 10 -11.55 15.85 -21.39
CA ARG A 10 -12.93 16.25 -21.68
C ARG A 10 -12.98 17.22 -22.87
N PRO A 11 -12.45 16.86 -24.06
CA PRO A 11 -12.53 17.75 -25.21
C PRO A 11 -13.98 18.00 -25.66
N ASP A 12 -14.92 17.12 -25.28
CA ASP A 12 -16.36 17.28 -25.49
C ASP A 12 -16.89 18.58 -24.87
N THR A 13 -16.31 19.06 -23.78
CA THR A 13 -16.84 20.21 -23.03
C THR A 13 -16.26 21.56 -23.47
N ILE A 14 -15.50 21.60 -24.58
CA ILE A 14 -14.78 22.82 -25.01
C ILE A 14 -15.69 24.03 -25.20
N PHE A 15 -16.93 23.85 -25.66
CA PHE A 15 -17.89 24.95 -25.83
C PHE A 15 -18.32 25.62 -24.51
N GLY A 16 -18.11 24.94 -23.38
CA GLY A 16 -18.35 25.48 -22.03
C GLY A 16 -17.08 26.05 -21.40
N ALA A 17 -16.00 26.23 -22.17
CA ALA A 17 -14.77 26.82 -21.67
C ALA A 17 -14.99 28.30 -21.31
N SER A 18 -14.59 28.71 -20.11
CA SER A 18 -14.75 30.10 -19.65
C SER A 18 -13.41 30.81 -19.37
N PHE A 19 -12.32 30.06 -19.22
CA PHE A 19 -10.96 30.59 -19.09
C PHE A 19 -9.93 29.59 -19.60
N CYS A 20 -8.70 30.05 -19.80
CA CYS A 20 -7.52 29.20 -19.87
C CYS A 20 -6.65 29.47 -18.64
N ALA A 21 -5.98 28.44 -18.13
CA ALA A 21 -5.07 28.57 -17.00
C ALA A 21 -3.71 27.93 -17.31
N LEU A 22 -2.66 28.65 -16.95
CA LEU A 22 -1.26 28.23 -17.05
C LEU A 22 -0.73 27.86 -15.66
N SER A 23 0.19 26.89 -15.63
CA SER A 23 0.98 26.61 -14.43
C SER A 23 1.83 27.82 -14.04
N PRO A 24 2.09 28.08 -12.74
CA PRO A 24 3.05 29.09 -12.31
C PRO A 24 4.43 28.89 -12.94
N ASN A 25 4.81 27.63 -13.21
CA ASN A 25 6.09 27.26 -13.81
C ASN A 25 6.04 27.15 -15.35
N HIS A 26 4.93 27.50 -15.98
CA HIS A 26 4.84 27.48 -17.45
C HIS A 26 5.78 28.53 -18.05
N PRO A 27 6.49 28.25 -19.17
CA PRO A 27 7.43 29.19 -19.78
C PRO A 27 6.83 30.58 -20.04
N LEU A 28 5.58 30.63 -20.53
CA LEU A 28 4.86 31.89 -20.74
C LEU A 28 4.56 32.62 -19.41
N SER A 29 4.25 31.91 -18.32
CA SER A 29 4.06 32.53 -17.01
C SER A 29 5.35 33.19 -16.51
N GLN A 30 6.50 32.53 -16.72
CA GLN A 30 7.81 33.04 -16.34
C GLN A 30 8.23 34.24 -17.19
N GLU A 31 7.95 34.20 -18.49
CA GLU A 31 8.18 35.33 -19.40
C GLU A 31 7.35 36.55 -19.00
N LEU A 32 6.05 36.38 -18.73
CA LEU A 32 5.17 37.46 -18.29
C LEU A 32 5.58 38.03 -16.93
N ALA A 33 6.05 37.17 -16.01
CA ALA A 33 6.48 37.59 -14.68
C ALA A 33 7.71 38.51 -14.70
N ALA A 34 8.54 38.42 -15.73
CA ALA A 34 9.72 39.28 -15.87
C ALA A 34 9.35 40.78 -15.97
N ASP A 35 8.16 41.08 -16.49
CA ASP A 35 7.66 42.44 -16.70
C ASP A 35 6.48 42.81 -15.76
N ASP A 36 6.02 41.89 -14.91
CA ASP A 36 4.92 42.11 -13.95
C ASP A 36 5.29 41.61 -12.53
N THR A 37 5.63 42.56 -11.66
CA THR A 37 5.98 42.30 -10.25
C THR A 37 4.86 41.64 -9.45
N GLY A 38 3.59 41.84 -9.83
CA GLY A 38 2.44 41.21 -9.19
C GLY A 38 2.39 39.72 -9.53
N LEU A 39 2.62 39.37 -10.80
CA LEU A 39 2.70 37.99 -11.24
C LEU A 39 3.92 37.27 -10.66
N GLU A 40 5.08 37.94 -10.61
CA GLU A 40 6.29 37.40 -9.96
C GLU A 40 6.01 37.03 -8.49
N ALA A 41 5.38 37.94 -7.74
CA ALA A 41 5.01 37.69 -6.35
C ALA A 41 4.00 36.54 -6.21
N PHE A 42 3.03 36.43 -7.13
CA PHE A 42 2.05 35.36 -7.14
C PHE A 42 2.69 33.98 -7.41
N ILE A 43 3.62 33.90 -8.37
CA ILE A 43 4.37 32.67 -8.66
C ILE A 43 5.21 32.26 -7.45
N ALA A 44 5.88 33.21 -6.80
CA ALA A 44 6.65 32.95 -5.58
C ALA A 44 5.76 32.42 -4.44
N GLU A 45 4.54 32.93 -4.30
CA GLU A 45 3.58 32.45 -3.30
C GLU A 45 3.10 31.02 -3.61
N CYS A 46 2.82 30.72 -4.88
CA CYS A 46 2.48 29.36 -5.31
C CYS A 46 3.60 28.37 -4.94
N GLY A 47 4.87 28.77 -5.11
CA GLY A 47 6.04 27.96 -4.77
C GLY A 47 6.26 27.70 -3.27
N ARG A 48 5.59 28.43 -2.37
CA ARG A 48 5.65 28.20 -0.91
C ARG A 48 4.68 27.13 -0.43
N THR A 49 3.70 26.76 -1.26
CA THR A 49 2.73 25.72 -0.92
C THR A 49 3.38 24.34 -1.04
N GLY A 50 2.90 23.36 -0.26
CA GLY A 50 3.40 21.99 -0.35
C GLY A 50 3.28 21.40 -1.76
N THR A 51 4.31 20.68 -2.21
CA THR A 51 4.40 20.11 -3.57
C THR A 51 3.64 18.78 -3.73
N SER A 52 3.04 18.25 -2.66
CA SER A 52 2.25 17.02 -2.73
C SER A 52 0.91 17.26 -3.40
N GLU A 53 0.43 16.28 -4.18
CA GLU A 53 -0.89 16.38 -4.84
C GLU A 53 -2.01 16.67 -3.84
N ALA A 54 -1.98 16.04 -2.66
CA ALA A 54 -2.95 16.27 -1.59
C ALA A 54 -2.92 17.71 -1.04
N ALA A 55 -1.73 18.30 -0.88
CA ALA A 55 -1.61 19.69 -0.45
C ALA A 55 -2.18 20.64 -1.51
N ILE A 56 -1.92 20.37 -2.79
CA ILE A 56 -2.41 21.20 -3.91
C ILE A 56 -3.93 21.03 -4.10
N GLU A 57 -4.47 19.83 -3.92
CA GLU A 57 -5.91 19.54 -4.01
C GLU A 57 -6.70 20.22 -2.89
N THR A 58 -6.19 20.24 -1.66
CA THR A 58 -6.84 20.88 -0.51
C THR A 58 -6.63 22.39 -0.43
N ALA A 59 -5.57 22.91 -1.07
CA ALA A 59 -5.28 24.34 -1.08
C ALA A 59 -6.41 25.13 -1.74
N GLU A 60 -6.64 26.34 -1.24
CA GLU A 60 -7.55 27.30 -1.87
C GLU A 60 -7.11 27.57 -3.32
N LYS A 61 -8.07 27.51 -4.25
CA LYS A 61 -7.79 27.78 -5.66
C LYS A 61 -7.64 29.29 -5.85
N ILE A 62 -6.45 29.70 -6.27
CA ILE A 62 -6.09 31.10 -6.52
C ILE A 62 -5.49 31.22 -7.92
N GLY A 63 -5.70 32.37 -8.53
CA GLY A 63 -5.19 32.71 -9.85
C GLY A 63 -4.93 34.20 -10.02
N PHE A 64 -4.09 34.50 -11.00
CA PHE A 64 -3.70 35.83 -11.42
C PHE A 64 -4.12 36.04 -12.88
N ASP A 65 -4.94 37.06 -13.17
CA ASP A 65 -5.32 37.40 -14.55
C ASP A 65 -4.10 38.03 -15.24
N THR A 66 -3.62 37.39 -16.31
CA THR A 66 -2.45 37.86 -17.06
C THR A 66 -2.76 39.07 -17.95
N GLY A 67 -4.04 39.41 -18.11
CA GLY A 67 -4.52 40.39 -19.10
C GLY A 67 -4.54 39.84 -20.53
N LEU A 68 -3.93 38.68 -20.79
CA LEU A 68 -3.98 38.03 -22.10
C LEU A 68 -5.36 37.40 -22.35
N ARG A 69 -5.70 37.31 -23.63
CA ARG A 69 -6.95 36.72 -24.11
C ARG A 69 -6.63 35.77 -25.26
N VAL A 70 -7.22 34.58 -25.24
CA VAL A 70 -7.06 33.57 -26.30
C VAL A 70 -8.38 33.37 -27.04
N ARG A 71 -8.34 33.23 -28.37
CA ARG A 71 -9.57 33.01 -29.16
C ARG A 71 -10.09 31.59 -28.98
N HIS A 72 -11.41 31.45 -28.82
CA HIS A 72 -12.04 30.14 -28.82
C HIS A 72 -11.96 29.51 -30.23
N PRO A 73 -11.59 28.22 -30.39
CA PRO A 73 -11.37 27.62 -31.71
C PRO A 73 -12.65 27.49 -32.56
N PHE A 74 -13.83 27.44 -31.93
CA PHE A 74 -15.11 27.21 -32.62
C PHE A 74 -16.14 28.33 -32.50
N ILE A 75 -15.97 29.27 -31.57
CA ILE A 75 -16.98 30.31 -31.32
C ILE A 75 -16.39 31.62 -31.86
N ALA A 76 -16.95 32.08 -32.98
CA ALA A 76 -16.50 33.32 -33.63
C ALA A 76 -16.57 34.50 -32.65
N ASP A 77 -15.52 35.34 -32.68
CA ASP A 77 -15.38 36.54 -31.86
C ASP A 77 -15.41 36.32 -30.33
N SER A 78 -15.37 35.07 -29.86
CA SER A 78 -15.23 34.73 -28.45
C SER A 78 -13.76 34.62 -28.04
N THR A 79 -13.44 35.21 -26.88
CA THR A 79 -12.11 35.12 -26.27
C THR A 79 -12.18 34.72 -24.82
N LEU A 80 -11.26 33.89 -24.37
CA LEU A 80 -11.14 33.42 -22.99
C LEU A 80 -10.02 34.20 -22.27
N PRO A 81 -10.22 34.67 -21.03
CA PRO A 81 -9.13 35.14 -20.17
C PRO A 81 -8.08 34.05 -19.96
N VAL A 82 -6.81 34.46 -19.91
CA VAL A 82 -5.70 33.59 -19.52
C VAL A 82 -5.26 33.93 -18.10
N TYR A 83 -5.36 32.95 -17.21
CA TYR A 83 -4.90 33.04 -15.83
C TYR A 83 -3.60 32.26 -15.63
N VAL A 84 -2.81 32.64 -14.62
CA VAL A 84 -1.85 31.74 -13.97
C VAL A 84 -2.51 31.22 -12.69
N ALA A 85 -2.59 29.91 -12.49
CA ALA A 85 -3.35 29.31 -11.39
C ALA A 85 -2.58 28.23 -10.63
N ASN A 86 -2.73 28.19 -9.30
CA ASN A 86 -1.93 27.32 -8.42
C ASN A 86 -2.23 25.82 -8.52
N PHE A 87 -3.33 25.44 -9.18
CA PHE A 87 -3.76 24.05 -9.33
C PHE A 87 -3.40 23.44 -10.69
N VAL A 88 -2.75 24.20 -11.58
CA VAL A 88 -2.24 23.70 -12.87
C VAL A 88 -0.79 23.28 -12.71
N LEU A 89 -0.52 21.99 -12.89
CA LEU A 89 0.80 21.39 -12.72
C LEU A 89 1.56 21.36 -14.04
N MET A 90 2.82 21.83 -14.03
CA MET A 90 3.66 21.85 -15.22
C MET A 90 3.98 20.43 -15.72
N GLU A 91 4.08 19.48 -14.80
CA GLU A 91 4.39 18.08 -15.09
C GLU A 91 3.19 17.30 -15.67
N TYR A 92 2.00 17.92 -15.77
CA TYR A 92 0.80 17.27 -16.29
C TYR A 92 0.34 17.91 -17.61
N GLY A 93 0.33 17.11 -18.68
CA GLY A 93 -0.07 17.57 -20.00
C GLY A 93 0.93 18.60 -20.53
N THR A 94 0.43 19.78 -20.92
CA THR A 94 1.26 20.89 -21.42
C THR A 94 1.57 21.94 -20.34
N GLY A 95 1.15 21.72 -19.09
CA GLY A 95 1.18 22.76 -18.05
C GLY A 95 0.16 23.88 -18.29
N ALA A 96 -0.84 23.64 -19.15
CA ALA A 96 -1.94 24.55 -19.42
C ALA A 96 -3.25 23.79 -19.69
N ILE A 97 -4.38 24.40 -19.30
CA ILE A 97 -5.74 23.85 -19.48
C ILE A 97 -6.69 24.92 -20.02
N PHE A 98 -7.83 24.50 -20.57
CA PHE A 98 -9.03 25.33 -20.52
C PHE A 98 -9.90 24.87 -19.35
N GLY A 99 -10.50 25.82 -18.64
CA GLY A 99 -11.43 25.53 -17.56
C GLY A 99 -12.85 25.43 -18.07
N CYS A 100 -13.58 24.39 -17.68
CA CYS A 100 -15.00 24.19 -17.99
C CYS A 100 -15.83 24.07 -16.71
N PRO A 101 -16.26 25.20 -16.12
CA PRO A 101 -16.82 25.26 -14.78
C PRO A 101 -18.03 24.35 -14.55
N ALA A 102 -18.89 24.17 -15.56
CA ALA A 102 -20.08 23.35 -15.36
C ALA A 102 -19.77 21.84 -15.21
N HIS A 103 -18.55 21.40 -15.54
CA HIS A 103 -18.17 19.99 -15.68
C HIS A 103 -16.84 19.61 -15.02
N ASP A 104 -16.21 20.52 -14.27
CA ASP A 104 -15.08 20.26 -13.37
C ASP A 104 -15.24 21.13 -12.11
N GLN A 105 -15.24 20.50 -10.94
CA GLN A 105 -15.50 21.21 -9.68
C GLN A 105 -14.43 22.26 -9.36
N ARG A 106 -13.16 22.02 -9.72
CA ARG A 106 -12.08 22.97 -9.46
C ARG A 106 -12.26 24.21 -10.33
N ASP A 107 -12.69 24.00 -11.58
CA ASP A 107 -13.00 25.09 -12.50
C ASP A 107 -14.25 25.85 -12.04
N LEU A 108 -15.25 25.16 -11.46
CA LEU A 108 -16.45 25.80 -10.89
C LEU A 108 -16.10 26.73 -9.74
N ASP A 109 -15.36 26.20 -8.76
CA ASP A 109 -14.94 26.97 -7.58
C ASP A 109 -14.11 28.19 -7.99
N PHE A 110 -13.20 28.00 -8.96
CA PHE A 110 -12.40 29.09 -9.53
C PHE A 110 -13.27 30.11 -10.27
N ALA A 111 -14.15 29.67 -11.17
CA ALA A 111 -15.00 30.56 -11.95
C ALA A 111 -15.92 31.39 -11.06
N ARG A 112 -16.52 30.80 -10.03
CA ARG A 112 -17.35 31.53 -9.07
C ARG A 112 -16.56 32.58 -8.29
N LYS A 113 -15.32 32.26 -7.90
CA LYS A 113 -14.44 33.19 -7.18
C LYS A 113 -14.02 34.39 -8.03
N TYR A 114 -13.82 34.18 -9.33
CA TYR A 114 -13.35 35.21 -10.26
C TYR A 114 -14.46 35.77 -11.18
N ASP A 115 -15.74 35.51 -10.86
CA ASP A 115 -16.92 35.96 -11.63
C ASP A 115 -16.84 35.63 -13.13
N LEU A 116 -16.42 34.40 -13.44
CA LEU A 116 -16.32 33.85 -14.78
C LEU A 116 -17.59 33.08 -15.16
N ASP A 117 -17.85 32.99 -16.46
CA ASP A 117 -19.04 32.32 -17.00
C ASP A 117 -19.09 30.84 -16.63
N VAL A 118 -20.29 30.35 -16.32
CA VAL A 118 -20.58 28.93 -16.05
C VAL A 118 -21.62 28.46 -17.04
N ILE A 119 -21.17 27.76 -18.09
CA ILE A 119 -22.03 27.30 -19.19
C ILE A 119 -22.09 25.78 -19.14
N ALA A 120 -23.28 25.23 -18.88
CA ALA A 120 -23.52 23.80 -18.99
C ALA A 120 -23.59 23.38 -20.46
N VAL A 121 -22.74 22.42 -20.83
CA VAL A 121 -22.64 21.83 -22.16
C VAL A 121 -22.92 20.32 -22.18
N VAL A 122 -23.09 19.72 -21.02
CA VAL A 122 -23.56 18.33 -20.85
C VAL A 122 -24.71 18.36 -19.86
N ALA A 123 -25.81 17.69 -20.20
CA ALA A 123 -26.97 17.60 -19.34
C ALA A 123 -27.40 16.14 -19.08
N PRO A 124 -28.05 15.86 -17.93
CA PRO A 124 -28.75 14.62 -17.72
C PRO A 124 -29.74 14.34 -18.87
N LYS A 125 -29.90 13.07 -19.23
CA LYS A 125 -30.77 12.68 -20.34
C LYS A 125 -32.21 13.19 -20.11
N GLY A 126 -32.71 13.97 -21.07
CA GLY A 126 -34.05 14.54 -21.05
C GLY A 126 -34.17 15.91 -20.36
N GLN A 127 -33.06 16.56 -19.99
CA GLN A 127 -33.03 17.91 -19.42
C GLN A 127 -32.28 18.87 -20.36
N GLU A 128 -32.97 19.44 -21.34
CA GLU A 128 -32.32 20.33 -22.33
C GLU A 128 -32.00 21.73 -21.77
N ASP A 129 -32.73 22.17 -20.74
CA ASP A 129 -32.49 23.42 -19.99
C ASP A 129 -31.85 23.10 -18.64
N PHE A 130 -30.54 22.82 -18.67
CA PHE A 130 -29.76 22.38 -17.51
C PHE A 130 -28.70 23.43 -17.14
N SER A 131 -28.53 23.64 -15.84
CA SER A 131 -27.47 24.48 -15.28
C SER A 131 -27.00 23.91 -13.95
N VAL A 132 -25.79 24.28 -13.54
CA VAL A 132 -25.22 23.91 -12.25
C VAL A 132 -25.13 25.11 -11.33
N ASP A 133 -25.30 24.87 -10.03
CA ASP A 133 -25.16 25.90 -9.01
C ASP A 133 -23.81 25.80 -8.30
N THR A 134 -23.72 24.85 -7.35
CA THR A 134 -22.56 24.64 -6.47
C THR A 134 -21.79 23.35 -6.78
N GLU A 135 -22.41 22.39 -7.46
CA GLU A 135 -21.82 21.10 -7.81
C GLU A 135 -21.73 20.96 -9.33
N ALA A 136 -20.51 20.73 -9.84
CA ALA A 136 -20.29 20.52 -11.26
C ALA A 136 -20.86 19.17 -11.71
N PHE A 137 -21.45 19.12 -12.91
CA PHE A 137 -21.99 17.89 -13.48
C PHE A 137 -20.88 17.10 -14.20
N ILE A 138 -20.37 16.06 -13.54
CA ILE A 138 -19.23 15.26 -14.03
C ILE A 138 -19.62 13.93 -14.69
N ASP A 139 -20.90 13.56 -14.60
CA ASP A 139 -21.43 12.29 -15.12
C ASP A 139 -21.58 12.27 -16.65
N ASP A 140 -21.86 11.08 -17.19
CA ASP A 140 -22.29 10.93 -18.59
C ASP A 140 -23.65 11.59 -18.82
N GLY A 141 -23.81 12.19 -19.99
CA GLY A 141 -25.04 12.88 -20.38
C GLY A 141 -25.16 13.08 -21.89
N VAL A 142 -25.98 14.05 -22.26
CA VAL A 142 -26.19 14.47 -23.64
C VAL A 142 -25.67 15.89 -23.81
N MET A 143 -24.97 16.14 -24.92
CA MET A 143 -24.42 17.45 -25.23
C MET A 143 -25.53 18.47 -25.50
N ILE A 144 -25.41 19.63 -24.87
CA ILE A 144 -26.23 20.83 -25.08
C ILE A 144 -25.31 22.04 -25.28
N ASN A 145 -25.82 23.17 -25.77
CA ASN A 145 -25.07 24.43 -25.93
C ASN A 145 -23.71 24.30 -26.66
N SER A 146 -23.56 23.30 -27.54
CA SER A 146 -22.27 22.89 -28.13
C SER A 146 -22.32 22.73 -29.65
N ASP A 147 -23.15 23.55 -30.32
CA ASP A 147 -23.30 23.59 -31.78
C ASP A 147 -23.41 22.19 -32.43
N PHE A 148 -22.42 21.78 -33.22
CA PHE A 148 -22.42 20.50 -33.94
C PHE A 148 -22.30 19.26 -33.04
N LEU A 149 -22.07 19.43 -31.74
CA LEU A 149 -22.08 18.35 -30.76
C LEU A 149 -23.47 18.11 -30.15
N ASN A 150 -24.42 19.06 -30.26
CA ASN A 150 -25.72 18.97 -29.62
C ASN A 150 -26.45 17.65 -29.94
N GLY A 151 -27.02 17.03 -28.89
CA GLY A 151 -27.76 15.77 -28.99
C GLY A 151 -26.91 14.50 -29.02
N LEU A 152 -25.57 14.61 -29.11
CA LEU A 152 -24.67 13.48 -28.99
C LEU A 152 -24.50 13.05 -27.53
N VAL A 153 -24.19 11.77 -27.31
CA VAL A 153 -23.68 11.30 -26.02
C VAL A 153 -22.20 11.63 -25.89
N VAL A 154 -21.69 11.71 -24.66
CA VAL A 154 -20.31 12.13 -24.34
C VAL A 154 -19.25 11.38 -25.17
N ALA A 155 -19.36 10.05 -25.31
CA ALA A 155 -18.39 9.25 -26.06
C ALA A 155 -18.31 9.65 -27.54
N ASP A 156 -19.46 9.82 -28.20
CA ASP A 156 -19.54 10.23 -29.61
C ASP A 156 -19.10 11.69 -29.79
N ALA A 157 -19.43 12.55 -28.83
CA ALA A 157 -19.00 13.94 -28.81
C ALA A 157 -17.48 14.07 -28.72
N LYS A 158 -16.83 13.29 -27.83
CA LYS A 158 -15.36 13.23 -27.72
C LYS A 158 -14.72 12.79 -29.03
N ALA A 159 -15.25 11.77 -29.69
CA ALA A 159 -14.71 11.34 -30.99
C ALA A 159 -14.86 12.44 -32.05
N LYS A 160 -16.05 13.03 -32.17
CA LYS A 160 -16.37 14.04 -33.18
C LYS A 160 -15.57 15.34 -33.01
N ILE A 161 -15.38 15.81 -31.78
CA ILE A 161 -14.62 17.04 -31.51
C ILE A 161 -13.12 16.85 -31.78
N ILE A 162 -12.57 15.65 -31.48
CA ILE A 162 -11.18 15.30 -31.79
C ILE A 162 -10.97 15.31 -33.30
N ASP A 163 -11.81 14.61 -34.07
CA ASP A 163 -11.73 14.57 -35.53
C ASP A 163 -11.81 15.98 -36.13
N ARG A 164 -12.65 16.85 -35.56
CA ARG A 164 -12.80 18.23 -35.99
C ARG A 164 -11.55 19.08 -35.70
N LEU A 165 -10.99 18.99 -34.48
CA LEU A 165 -9.76 19.69 -34.10
C LEU A 165 -8.57 19.26 -34.97
N GLU A 166 -8.48 17.97 -35.31
CA GLU A 166 -7.45 17.44 -36.21
C GLU A 166 -7.60 17.95 -37.64
N ALA A 167 -8.83 17.94 -38.18
CA ALA A 167 -9.11 18.45 -39.52
C ALA A 167 -8.81 19.95 -39.66
N ASP A 168 -9.06 20.73 -38.61
CA ASP A 168 -8.81 22.18 -38.57
C ASP A 168 -7.35 22.53 -38.22
N GLY A 169 -6.49 21.54 -37.92
CA GLY A 169 -5.09 21.78 -37.51
C GLY A 169 -4.96 22.54 -36.19
N ALA A 170 -5.96 22.39 -35.31
CA ALA A 170 -6.11 23.08 -34.05
C ALA A 170 -5.90 22.17 -32.82
N GLY A 171 -5.69 20.86 -33.04
CA GLY A 171 -5.36 19.90 -31.98
C GLY A 171 -5.10 18.51 -32.54
N LEU A 172 -4.72 17.58 -31.67
CA LEU A 172 -4.48 16.17 -31.99
C LEU A 172 -4.87 15.25 -30.84
N LYS A 173 -5.26 14.00 -31.15
CA LYS A 173 -5.54 13.00 -30.13
C LYS A 173 -4.25 12.61 -29.38
N ALA A 174 -4.25 12.80 -28.07
CA ALA A 174 -3.16 12.39 -27.19
C ALA A 174 -3.61 11.36 -26.15
N VAL A 175 -2.75 10.39 -25.86
CA VAL A 175 -2.87 9.51 -24.70
C VAL A 175 -1.90 10.01 -23.64
N ASN A 176 -2.39 10.20 -22.42
CA ASN A 176 -1.59 10.66 -21.30
C ASN A 176 -1.85 9.78 -20.07
N TYR A 177 -0.92 9.79 -19.12
CA TYR A 177 -1.02 9.04 -17.87
C TYR A 177 -0.87 9.99 -16.69
N ARG A 178 -1.66 9.76 -15.63
CA ARG A 178 -1.39 10.40 -14.33
C ARG A 178 -0.11 9.84 -13.69
N LEU A 179 0.23 8.59 -14.00
CA LEU A 179 1.47 7.96 -13.56
C LEU A 179 2.67 8.74 -14.12
N ARG A 180 3.58 9.14 -13.24
CA ARG A 180 4.84 9.80 -13.59
C ARG A 180 5.97 8.78 -13.60
N ASP A 181 7.07 9.13 -14.25
CA ASP A 181 8.30 8.37 -14.14
C ASP A 181 8.78 8.33 -12.69
N TRP A 182 9.40 7.21 -12.32
CA TRP A 182 9.90 7.02 -10.97
C TRP A 182 11.26 7.72 -10.80
N GLY A 183 11.25 8.81 -10.03
CA GLY A 183 12.48 9.45 -9.57
C GLY A 183 13.18 8.60 -8.52
N ILE A 184 14.25 7.92 -8.92
CA ILE A 184 14.99 6.98 -8.07
C ILE A 184 16.14 7.63 -7.28
N SER A 185 16.55 8.85 -7.57
CA SER A 185 17.67 9.50 -6.87
C SER A 185 17.25 10.06 -5.51
N ARG A 186 18.10 9.87 -4.49
CA ARG A 186 17.91 10.39 -3.15
C ARG A 186 19.19 11.07 -2.66
N GLN A 187 19.06 12.31 -2.18
CA GLN A 187 20.14 13.05 -1.51
C GLN A 187 20.29 12.56 -0.06
N ARG A 188 20.56 11.26 0.11
CA ARG A 188 20.68 10.57 1.39
C ARG A 188 21.90 9.66 1.34
N TYR A 189 22.56 9.48 2.49
CA TYR A 189 23.72 8.60 2.58
C TYR A 189 23.34 7.11 2.58
N TRP A 190 22.32 6.73 3.35
CA TRP A 190 22.01 5.32 3.60
C TRP A 190 21.16 4.71 2.48
N GLY A 191 21.83 4.29 1.41
CA GLY A 191 21.23 3.62 0.27
C GLY A 191 22.28 3.08 -0.70
N CYS A 192 21.84 2.32 -1.71
CA CYS A 192 22.73 1.81 -2.76
C CYS A 192 23.26 2.97 -3.63
N PRO A 193 24.58 3.19 -3.74
CA PRO A 193 25.13 4.24 -4.60
C PRO A 193 24.75 4.04 -6.07
N ILE A 194 24.34 5.11 -6.74
CA ILE A 194 24.01 5.06 -8.16
C ILE A 194 25.31 4.85 -8.97
N PRO A 195 25.42 3.81 -9.82
CA PRO A 195 26.67 3.44 -10.48
C PRO A 195 26.95 4.32 -11.72
N VAL A 196 27.09 5.62 -11.50
CA VAL A 196 27.31 6.66 -12.53
C VAL A 196 28.51 7.54 -12.15
N VAL A 197 29.23 8.01 -13.16
CA VAL A 197 30.36 8.95 -13.08
C VAL A 197 30.09 10.16 -13.98
N HIS A 198 30.24 11.35 -13.41
CA HIS A 198 30.19 12.65 -14.08
C HIS A 198 31.59 13.09 -14.51
N CYS A 199 31.85 13.08 -15.81
CA CYS A 199 33.12 13.50 -16.40
C CYS A 199 32.96 14.83 -17.16
N PRO A 200 33.79 15.86 -16.89
CA PRO A 200 33.72 17.14 -17.61
C PRO A 200 33.92 17.04 -19.13
N GLY A 201 34.63 16.00 -19.60
CA GLY A 201 34.88 15.78 -21.03
C GLY A 201 33.92 14.80 -21.71
N CYS A 202 33.43 13.79 -20.99
CA CYS A 202 32.61 12.70 -21.55
C CYS A 202 31.13 12.81 -21.18
N GLY A 203 30.76 13.68 -20.24
CA GLY A 203 29.40 13.76 -19.68
C GLY A 203 29.14 12.65 -18.66
N ILE A 204 27.91 12.13 -18.69
CA ILE A 204 27.42 11.07 -17.79
C ILE A 204 27.89 9.71 -18.32
N VAL A 205 28.64 8.96 -17.51
CA VAL A 205 29.24 7.68 -17.89
C VAL A 205 28.86 6.61 -16.86
N PRO A 206 28.34 5.43 -17.26
CA PRO A 206 28.06 4.35 -16.31
C PRO A 206 29.36 3.74 -15.78
N VAL A 207 29.33 3.26 -14.54
CA VAL A 207 30.42 2.44 -13.99
C VAL A 207 30.46 1.10 -14.74
N PRO A 208 31.62 0.63 -15.22
CA PRO A 208 31.74 -0.68 -15.86
C PRO A 208 31.38 -1.82 -14.91
N GLU A 209 30.92 -2.96 -15.44
CA GLU A 209 30.53 -4.14 -14.64
C GLU A 209 31.66 -4.62 -13.71
N ALA A 210 32.90 -4.65 -14.19
CA ALA A 210 34.07 -5.00 -13.37
C ALA A 210 34.39 -3.99 -12.25
N GLY A 211 33.78 -2.80 -12.29
CA GLY A 211 33.86 -1.77 -11.24
C GLY A 211 32.72 -1.85 -10.24
N LEU A 212 31.80 -2.81 -10.38
CA LEU A 212 30.74 -3.06 -9.41
C LEU A 212 31.21 -4.01 -8.29
N PRO A 213 30.67 -3.88 -7.07
CA PRO A 213 29.75 -2.81 -6.64
C PRO A 213 30.47 -1.47 -6.40
N VAL A 214 29.75 -0.36 -6.59
CA VAL A 214 30.16 0.93 -6.01
C VAL A 214 29.86 0.87 -4.52
N VAL A 215 30.86 0.51 -3.71
CA VAL A 215 30.70 0.32 -2.27
C VAL A 215 30.43 1.66 -1.59
N LEU A 216 29.37 1.71 -0.78
CA LEU A 216 29.07 2.85 0.09
C LEU A 216 30.19 2.98 1.15
N PRO A 217 30.78 4.17 1.38
CA PRO A 217 31.91 4.33 2.29
C PRO A 217 31.44 4.34 3.75
N ASP A 218 32.08 3.55 4.62
CA ASP A 218 31.75 3.51 6.05
C ASP A 218 32.31 4.73 6.84
N ASP A 219 33.27 5.46 6.26
CA ASP A 219 33.99 6.58 6.86
C ASP A 219 33.34 7.96 6.56
N VAL A 220 32.06 8.12 6.92
CA VAL A 220 31.30 9.37 6.74
C VAL A 220 31.01 10.13 8.04
N GLU A 221 30.92 11.46 7.94
CA GLU A 221 30.48 12.34 9.03
C GLU A 221 28.99 12.72 8.87
N LEU A 222 28.17 12.41 9.88
CA LEU A 222 26.70 12.56 9.85
C LEU A 222 26.18 13.81 10.62
N GLY A 223 27.06 14.71 11.05
CA GLY A 223 26.72 15.82 11.95
C GLY A 223 26.12 17.07 11.29
N GLU A 224 26.16 17.16 9.96
CA GLU A 224 25.76 18.35 9.22
C GLU A 224 24.66 18.05 8.19
N ALA A 225 23.74 19.01 8.00
CA ALA A 225 22.65 18.89 7.04
C ALA A 225 23.14 18.78 5.59
N GLY A 226 22.46 17.96 4.79
CA GLY A 226 22.79 17.70 3.38
C GLY A 226 23.12 16.24 3.12
N ASN A 227 23.64 15.93 1.92
CA ASN A 227 24.11 14.60 1.56
C ASN A 227 25.59 14.42 1.99
N PRO A 228 25.91 13.53 2.95
CA PRO A 228 27.28 13.28 3.39
C PRO A 228 28.25 12.90 2.26
N LEU A 229 27.77 12.17 1.25
CA LEU A 229 28.61 11.71 0.13
C LEU A 229 29.16 12.86 -0.71
N GLU A 230 28.43 13.97 -0.79
CA GLU A 230 28.86 15.17 -1.51
C GLU A 230 30.10 15.81 -0.87
N ARG A 231 30.30 15.63 0.43
CA ARG A 231 31.43 16.21 1.18
C ARG A 231 32.56 15.23 1.41
N HIS A 232 32.38 13.96 1.03
CA HIS A 232 33.38 12.95 1.24
C HIS A 232 34.70 13.33 0.53
N PRO A 233 35.84 13.39 1.22
CA PRO A 233 37.06 14.00 0.69
C PRO A 233 37.73 13.18 -0.42
N THR A 234 37.47 11.88 -0.49
CA THR A 234 38.16 10.93 -1.38
C THR A 234 37.19 10.09 -2.22
N TRP A 235 36.13 9.52 -1.62
CA TRP A 235 35.28 8.51 -2.26
C TRP A 235 34.65 8.93 -3.59
N LYS A 236 34.19 10.18 -3.70
CA LYS A 236 33.52 10.65 -4.91
C LYS A 236 34.50 10.91 -6.06
N TYR A 237 35.79 11.13 -5.78
CA TYR A 237 36.78 11.46 -6.81
C TYR A 237 37.34 10.19 -7.43
N VAL A 238 37.17 10.04 -8.74
CA VAL A 238 37.63 8.87 -9.51
C VAL A 238 38.14 9.30 -10.87
N ASP A 239 38.86 8.42 -11.55
CA ASP A 239 39.16 8.61 -12.98
C ASP A 239 37.97 8.16 -13.84
N CYS A 240 37.67 8.93 -14.89
CA CYS A 240 36.64 8.59 -15.85
C CYS A 240 36.96 7.24 -16.53
N PRO A 241 36.05 6.25 -16.51
CA PRO A 241 36.33 4.94 -17.10
C PRO A 241 36.50 4.98 -18.63
N THR A 242 36.04 6.06 -19.28
CA THR A 242 36.17 6.25 -20.75
C THR A 242 37.48 6.92 -21.16
N CYS A 243 37.94 7.94 -20.42
CA CYS A 243 39.07 8.78 -20.84
C CYS A 243 40.22 8.91 -19.83
N ALA A 244 40.09 8.25 -18.66
CA ALA A 244 41.05 8.26 -17.56
C ALA A 244 41.37 9.65 -16.97
N LYS A 245 40.59 10.69 -17.29
CA LYS A 245 40.72 12.03 -16.69
C LYS A 245 39.94 12.12 -15.37
N PRO A 246 40.28 13.05 -14.47
CA PRO A 246 39.55 13.27 -13.23
C PRO A 246 38.05 13.49 -13.46
N ALA A 247 37.23 12.78 -12.68
CA ALA A 247 35.78 12.79 -12.71
C ALA A 247 35.21 12.60 -11.29
N GLN A 248 33.89 12.64 -11.15
CA GLN A 248 33.22 12.44 -9.86
C GLN A 248 32.12 11.37 -9.98
N ARG A 249 31.98 10.51 -8.97
CA ARG A 249 30.82 9.62 -8.86
C ARG A 249 29.53 10.43 -8.66
N GLU A 250 28.41 9.87 -9.08
CA GLU A 250 27.11 10.27 -8.55
C GLU A 250 27.13 10.09 -7.02
N THR A 251 26.64 11.09 -6.31
CA THR A 251 26.62 11.12 -4.84
C THR A 251 25.23 10.80 -4.29
N ASP A 252 24.20 10.84 -5.14
CA ASP A 252 22.88 10.32 -4.80
C ASP A 252 22.87 8.79 -4.69
N THR A 253 22.01 8.29 -3.82
CA THR A 253 21.70 6.86 -3.70
C THR A 253 20.35 6.54 -4.32
N PHE A 254 20.09 5.26 -4.59
CA PHE A 254 18.76 4.81 -4.98
C PHE A 254 17.73 4.99 -3.86
N ASP A 255 16.50 5.22 -4.28
CA ASP A 255 15.28 5.08 -3.49
C ASP A 255 15.14 3.66 -2.96
N THR A 256 14.71 3.48 -1.70
CA THR A 256 14.69 2.16 -1.06
C THR A 256 13.67 1.19 -1.65
N PHE A 257 12.72 1.70 -2.43
CA PHE A 257 11.84 0.86 -3.25
C PHE A 257 12.60 0.11 -4.34
N PHE A 258 13.79 0.56 -4.73
CA PHE A 258 14.64 -0.12 -5.71
C PHE A 258 15.01 -1.52 -5.23
N GLU A 259 15.44 -1.67 -3.98
CA GLU A 259 15.76 -2.98 -3.40
C GLU A 259 14.51 -3.85 -3.20
N SER A 260 13.42 -3.25 -2.69
CA SER A 260 12.18 -4.01 -2.43
C SER A 260 11.45 -4.43 -3.71
N SER A 261 11.81 -3.91 -4.88
CA SER A 261 11.13 -4.23 -6.14
C SER A 261 11.54 -5.58 -6.75
N TRP A 262 12.56 -6.26 -6.23
CA TRP A 262 13.04 -7.52 -6.82
C TRP A 262 13.59 -8.55 -5.80
N TYR A 263 13.59 -8.23 -4.50
CA TYR A 263 14.09 -9.14 -3.46
C TYR A 263 13.46 -10.54 -3.48
N PHE A 264 12.18 -10.66 -3.84
CA PHE A 264 11.48 -11.95 -3.96
C PHE A 264 12.15 -12.88 -4.99
N ALA A 265 12.71 -12.33 -6.07
CA ALA A 265 13.47 -13.11 -7.04
C ALA A 265 14.87 -13.46 -6.51
N ARG A 266 15.50 -12.56 -5.73
CA ARG A 266 16.80 -12.87 -5.11
C ARG A 266 16.70 -13.98 -4.07
N PHE A 267 15.58 -14.10 -3.36
CA PHE A 267 15.35 -15.20 -2.42
C PHE A 267 15.38 -16.59 -3.06
N CYS A 268 15.15 -16.71 -4.36
CA CYS A 268 15.31 -17.99 -5.07
C CYS A 268 16.78 -18.45 -5.09
N SER A 269 17.74 -17.51 -5.01
CA SER A 269 19.18 -17.79 -5.14
C SER A 269 20.06 -16.79 -4.35
N PRO A 270 19.91 -16.70 -3.02
CA PRO A 270 20.50 -15.61 -2.22
C PRO A 270 22.04 -15.60 -2.23
N HIS A 271 22.67 -16.75 -2.50
CA HIS A 271 24.12 -16.95 -2.48
C HIS A 271 24.73 -17.19 -3.87
N ALA A 272 23.98 -17.00 -4.96
CA ALA A 272 24.51 -17.19 -6.31
C ALA A 272 25.54 -16.09 -6.68
N ASP A 273 26.57 -16.50 -7.44
CA ASP A 273 27.57 -15.63 -8.06
C ASP A 273 26.91 -14.86 -9.22
N GLY A 274 26.30 -13.70 -8.92
CA GLY A 274 25.56 -12.88 -9.87
C GLY A 274 24.29 -12.29 -9.25
N ALA A 275 23.48 -11.58 -10.05
CA ALA A 275 22.25 -10.97 -9.55
C ALA A 275 21.12 -11.99 -9.31
N LEU A 276 20.88 -12.88 -10.27
CA LEU A 276 19.82 -13.90 -10.23
C LEU A 276 20.28 -15.20 -10.91
N ASP A 277 19.97 -16.34 -10.32
CA ASP A 277 20.07 -17.66 -10.97
C ASP A 277 18.77 -17.98 -11.71
N ARG A 278 18.88 -18.25 -13.02
CA ARG A 278 17.70 -18.42 -13.88
C ARG A 278 16.90 -19.68 -13.55
N ASP A 279 17.59 -20.79 -13.28
CA ASP A 279 16.93 -22.08 -13.02
C ASP A 279 16.21 -22.05 -11.67
N ALA A 280 16.85 -21.44 -10.66
CA ALA A 280 16.24 -21.27 -9.34
C ALA A 280 15.00 -20.37 -9.39
N VAL A 281 15.06 -19.30 -10.17
CA VAL A 281 13.93 -18.38 -10.30
C VAL A 281 12.77 -19.01 -11.08
N ASP A 282 13.03 -19.70 -12.19
CA ASP A 282 11.98 -20.38 -12.96
C ASP A 282 11.35 -21.55 -12.19
N TYR A 283 12.04 -22.12 -11.20
CA TYR A 283 11.48 -23.12 -10.29
C TYR A 283 10.53 -22.53 -9.24
N TRP A 284 10.90 -21.41 -8.62
CA TRP A 284 10.18 -20.84 -7.48
C TRP A 284 9.12 -19.79 -7.83
N LEU A 285 9.26 -19.08 -8.94
CA LEU A 285 8.36 -17.98 -9.30
C LEU A 285 7.27 -18.41 -10.30
N PRO A 286 6.07 -17.78 -10.25
CA PRO A 286 5.69 -16.62 -9.42
C PRO A 286 5.51 -16.97 -7.95
N VAL A 287 5.50 -15.95 -7.07
CA VAL A 287 5.12 -16.15 -5.67
C VAL A 287 3.63 -16.51 -5.63
N ASP A 288 3.30 -17.70 -5.16
CA ASP A 288 1.91 -18.18 -5.10
C ASP A 288 1.02 -17.28 -4.23
N GLN A 289 1.52 -16.88 -3.07
CA GLN A 289 0.79 -16.01 -2.13
C GLN A 289 1.74 -14.96 -1.52
N TYR A 290 1.47 -13.70 -1.83
CA TYR A 290 2.11 -12.55 -1.19
C TYR A 290 1.22 -11.99 -0.09
N ILE A 291 1.81 -11.65 1.06
CA ILE A 291 1.09 -11.11 2.23
C ILE A 291 1.76 -9.80 2.64
N GLY A 292 1.00 -8.73 2.76
CA GLY A 292 1.52 -7.43 3.19
C GLY A 292 0.42 -6.42 3.50
N GLY A 293 0.79 -5.27 4.07
CA GLY A 293 -0.17 -4.21 4.40
C GLY A 293 -0.71 -3.47 3.16
N ILE A 294 -1.95 -2.99 3.24
CA ILE A 294 -2.62 -2.22 2.18
C ILE A 294 -1.88 -0.91 1.84
N GLU A 295 -1.06 -0.38 2.75
CA GLU A 295 -0.24 0.82 2.51
C GLU A 295 0.73 0.67 1.33
N HIS A 296 1.03 -0.56 0.92
CA HIS A 296 1.95 -0.85 -0.18
C HIS A 296 1.27 -1.01 -1.55
N ALA A 297 -0.05 -0.79 -1.63
CA ALA A 297 -0.85 -1.08 -2.82
C ALA A 297 -0.40 -0.37 -4.11
N VAL A 298 0.01 0.90 -4.02
CA VAL A 298 0.32 1.72 -5.21
C VAL A 298 1.81 1.81 -5.49
N LEU A 299 2.68 1.95 -4.49
CA LEU A 299 4.13 2.10 -4.70
C LEU A 299 4.80 0.74 -4.88
N HIS A 300 5.17 0.09 -3.77
CA HIS A 300 5.89 -1.19 -3.75
C HIS A 300 5.32 -2.24 -4.71
N LEU A 301 4.01 -2.48 -4.70
CA LEU A 301 3.40 -3.49 -5.57
C LEU A 301 3.48 -3.11 -7.05
N LEU A 302 3.31 -1.82 -7.40
CA LEU A 302 3.49 -1.37 -8.78
C LEU A 302 4.95 -1.45 -9.22
N TYR A 303 5.88 -1.04 -8.36
CA TYR A 303 7.32 -1.10 -8.65
C TYR A 303 7.82 -2.54 -8.79
N SER A 304 7.33 -3.47 -7.95
CA SER A 304 7.63 -4.90 -8.08
C SER A 304 7.14 -5.47 -9.41
N ARG A 305 5.94 -5.08 -9.86
CA ARG A 305 5.41 -5.48 -11.18
C ARG A 305 6.20 -4.86 -12.33
N PHE A 306 6.59 -3.59 -12.20
CA PHE A 306 7.45 -2.91 -13.16
C PHE A 306 8.80 -3.61 -13.29
N PHE A 307 9.49 -3.88 -12.16
CA PHE A 307 10.76 -4.61 -12.14
C PHE A 307 10.64 -6.00 -12.72
N THR A 308 9.57 -6.74 -12.40
CA THR A 308 9.32 -8.07 -12.97
C THR A 308 9.27 -8.02 -14.50
N ARG A 309 8.52 -7.05 -15.05
CA ARG A 309 8.40 -6.87 -16.50
C ARG A 309 9.70 -6.39 -17.14
N ALA A 310 10.47 -5.54 -16.46
CA ALA A 310 11.76 -5.08 -16.92
C ALA A 310 12.78 -6.23 -16.95
N LEU A 311 12.91 -6.98 -15.85
CA LEU A 311 13.79 -8.14 -15.73
C LEU A 311 13.40 -9.26 -16.69
N ASN A 312 12.11 -9.48 -16.93
CA ASN A 312 11.63 -10.39 -17.98
C ASN A 312 12.11 -9.96 -19.38
N LYS A 313 11.96 -8.69 -19.73
CA LYS A 313 12.46 -8.15 -21.01
C LYS A 313 13.98 -8.25 -21.15
N CYS A 314 14.71 -8.15 -20.03
CA CYS A 314 16.15 -8.33 -19.99
C CYS A 314 16.60 -9.80 -19.95
N GLY A 315 15.68 -10.77 -19.92
CA GLY A 315 15.98 -12.20 -19.92
C GLY A 315 16.26 -12.82 -18.56
N TYR A 316 16.17 -12.05 -17.47
CA TYR A 316 16.42 -12.56 -16.11
C TYR A 316 15.25 -13.36 -15.52
N LEU A 317 14.01 -13.09 -15.94
CA LEU A 317 12.80 -13.78 -15.43
C LEU A 317 11.95 -14.39 -16.55
N GLY A 318 11.28 -15.51 -16.29
CA GLY A 318 10.30 -16.11 -17.22
C GLY A 318 8.88 -15.53 -17.09
N ILE A 319 8.58 -14.95 -15.93
CA ILE A 319 7.25 -14.47 -15.55
C ILE A 319 7.03 -13.00 -15.89
N LYS A 320 5.76 -12.57 -15.94
CA LYS A 320 5.35 -11.16 -16.20
C LYS A 320 4.67 -10.48 -15.02
N GLU A 321 4.27 -11.25 -14.02
CA GLU A 321 3.65 -10.79 -12.78
C GLU A 321 4.31 -11.56 -11.62
N PRO A 322 4.76 -10.87 -10.56
CA PRO A 322 5.54 -11.50 -9.49
C PRO A 322 4.71 -12.29 -8.48
N PHE A 323 3.43 -11.94 -8.31
CA PHE A 323 2.56 -12.45 -7.25
C PHE A 323 1.27 -12.98 -7.89
N GLU A 324 0.94 -14.26 -7.68
CA GLU A 324 -0.31 -14.88 -8.17
C GLU A 324 -1.48 -14.55 -7.23
N GLY A 325 -1.27 -14.71 -5.92
CA GLY A 325 -2.16 -14.29 -4.86
C GLY A 325 -1.61 -13.10 -4.08
N LEU A 326 -2.50 -12.19 -3.66
CA LEU A 326 -2.20 -11.09 -2.76
C LEU A 326 -3.23 -11.06 -1.64
N LEU A 327 -2.77 -11.11 -0.39
CA LEU A 327 -3.58 -10.86 0.79
C LEU A 327 -3.09 -9.58 1.44
N THR A 328 -3.96 -8.59 1.51
CA THR A 328 -3.66 -7.31 2.17
C THR A 328 -4.16 -7.37 3.61
N GLN A 329 -3.24 -7.49 4.56
CA GLN A 329 -3.61 -7.54 5.97
C GLN A 329 -4.07 -6.16 6.47
N GLY A 330 -5.01 -6.17 7.41
CA GLY A 330 -5.40 -4.97 8.17
C GLY A 330 -4.30 -4.53 9.13
N MET A 331 -4.50 -3.36 9.72
CA MET A 331 -3.55 -2.79 10.67
C MET A 331 -3.75 -3.36 12.07
N VAL A 332 -2.67 -3.48 12.83
CA VAL A 332 -2.76 -3.68 14.28
C VAL A 332 -2.97 -2.31 14.91
N CYS A 333 -4.06 -2.18 15.65
CA CYS A 333 -4.52 -0.95 16.27
C CYS A 333 -4.43 -1.07 17.80
N HIS A 334 -4.21 0.07 18.44
CA HIS A 334 -4.19 0.19 19.90
C HIS A 334 -4.68 1.58 20.30
N GLU A 335 -5.32 1.65 21.47
CA GLU A 335 -5.64 2.92 22.12
C GLU A 335 -4.39 3.80 22.28
N THR A 336 -4.58 5.10 22.22
CA THR A 336 -3.51 6.07 22.40
C THR A 336 -3.63 6.74 23.76
N TYR A 337 -2.50 7.11 24.37
CA TYR A 337 -2.50 7.68 25.72
C TYR A 337 -1.76 9.02 25.76
N LYS A 338 -2.33 10.00 26.46
CA LYS A 338 -1.69 11.29 26.70
C LYS A 338 -1.68 11.67 28.17
N ASP A 339 -0.60 12.31 28.59
CA ASP A 339 -0.52 12.99 29.87
C ASP A 339 -1.33 14.31 29.88
N ALA A 340 -1.41 14.96 31.04
CA ALA A 340 -2.09 16.24 31.19
C ALA A 340 -1.46 17.40 30.37
N ALA A 341 -0.20 17.26 29.94
CA ALA A 341 0.50 18.22 29.09
C ALA A 341 0.29 17.95 27.58
N GLY A 342 -0.40 16.86 27.23
CA GLY A 342 -0.66 16.45 25.85
C GLY A 342 0.46 15.64 25.20
N ASN A 343 1.47 15.20 25.96
CA ASN A 343 2.52 14.34 25.45
C ASN A 343 2.02 12.90 25.34
N TRP A 344 2.46 12.19 24.28
CA TRP A 344 2.16 10.77 24.12
C TRP A 344 2.89 9.92 25.16
N LEU A 345 2.19 8.88 25.63
CA LEU A 345 2.64 7.87 26.59
C LEU A 345 2.61 6.48 25.96
N LEU A 346 3.54 5.61 26.38
CA LEU A 346 3.54 4.19 26.07
C LEU A 346 2.44 3.47 26.88
N PRO A 347 1.88 2.34 26.38
CA PRO A 347 0.92 1.55 27.13
C PRO A 347 1.43 1.10 28.51
N GLU A 348 2.72 0.79 28.62
CA GLU A 348 3.38 0.37 29.87
C GLU A 348 3.50 1.49 30.92
N GLU A 349 3.38 2.76 30.52
CA GLU A 349 3.37 3.92 31.43
C GLU A 349 1.98 4.14 32.06
N VAL A 350 0.96 3.40 31.61
CA VAL A 350 -0.43 3.53 32.05
C VAL A 350 -0.84 2.34 32.91
N GLU A 351 -1.63 2.61 33.94
CA GLU A 351 -2.32 1.62 34.75
C GLU A 351 -3.76 2.05 35.03
N LEU A 352 -4.58 1.13 35.55
CA LEU A 352 -5.92 1.44 36.01
C LEU A 352 -5.93 1.68 37.52
N ASP A 353 -6.22 2.92 37.93
CA ASP A 353 -6.57 3.27 39.31
C ASP A 353 -8.11 3.17 39.47
N GLY A 354 -8.58 1.99 39.87
CA GLY A 354 -9.99 1.63 39.79
C GLY A 354 -10.46 1.49 38.33
N ASP A 355 -11.45 2.27 37.93
CA ASP A 355 -11.94 2.33 36.54
C ASP A 355 -11.32 3.49 35.73
N LYS A 356 -10.29 4.16 36.28
CA LYS A 356 -9.70 5.35 35.66
C LYS A 356 -8.24 5.11 35.26
N PRO A 357 -7.88 5.40 33.99
CA PRO A 357 -6.51 5.32 33.54
C PRO A 357 -5.65 6.43 34.17
N ALA A 358 -4.52 6.03 34.75
CA ALA A 358 -3.57 6.89 35.45
C ALA A 358 -2.13 6.51 35.08
N LEU A 359 -1.19 7.43 35.32
CA LEU A 359 0.24 7.14 35.19
C LEU A 359 0.69 6.17 36.28
N ARG A 360 1.42 5.12 35.88
CA ARG A 360 1.91 4.06 36.78
C ARG A 360 2.79 4.57 37.93
N ASP A 361 3.51 5.67 37.73
CA ASP A 361 4.35 6.29 38.76
C ASP A 361 3.58 7.27 39.68
N GLY A 362 2.24 7.26 39.65
CA GLY A 362 1.39 8.18 40.42
C GLY A 362 1.32 9.60 39.84
N GLY A 363 1.71 9.77 38.57
CA GLY A 363 1.90 11.06 37.89
C GLY A 363 0.64 11.83 37.48
N GLY A 364 -0.56 11.34 37.82
CA GLY A 364 -1.84 12.00 37.53
C GLY A 364 -2.66 11.34 36.40
N PRO A 365 -3.76 11.99 35.96
CA PRO A 365 -4.74 11.38 35.06
C PRO A 365 -4.21 11.24 33.63
N VAL A 366 -4.60 10.14 32.98
CA VAL A 366 -4.29 9.85 31.57
C VAL A 366 -5.52 10.06 30.70
N THR A 367 -5.35 10.69 29.54
CA THR A 367 -6.39 10.78 28.52
C THR A 367 -6.24 9.63 27.54
N VAL A 368 -7.29 8.80 27.43
CA VAL A 368 -7.36 7.71 26.45
C VAL A 368 -7.99 8.23 25.17
N GLY A 369 -7.24 8.12 24.07
CA GLY A 369 -7.72 8.37 22.73
C GLY A 369 -8.32 7.12 22.10
N ARG A 370 -8.88 7.27 20.89
CA ARG A 370 -9.41 6.13 20.12
C ARG A 370 -8.32 5.13 19.76
N SER A 371 -8.74 3.90 19.45
CA SER A 371 -7.88 2.90 18.81
C SER A 371 -7.48 3.38 17.42
N GLU A 372 -6.18 3.40 17.15
CA GLU A 372 -5.59 3.78 15.87
C GLU A 372 -4.41 2.84 15.55
N LYS A 373 -3.97 2.82 14.28
CA LYS A 373 -2.76 2.10 13.84
C LYS A 373 -1.60 2.37 14.81
N MET A 374 -0.95 1.30 15.27
CA MET A 374 0.24 1.42 16.11
C MET A 374 1.34 2.22 15.40
N SER A 375 1.89 3.23 16.07
CA SER A 375 2.96 4.08 15.54
C SER A 375 3.92 4.57 16.62
N LYS A 376 5.22 4.64 16.28
CA LYS A 376 6.24 5.19 17.20
C LYS A 376 5.97 6.66 17.55
N SER A 377 5.38 7.43 16.63
CA SER A 377 5.04 8.84 16.83
C SER A 377 3.94 9.06 17.88
N GLN A 378 3.01 8.14 18.01
CA GLN A 378 1.91 8.21 18.98
C GLN A 378 2.16 7.36 20.22
N LYS A 379 3.29 6.63 20.25
CA LYS A 379 3.70 5.73 21.32
C LYS A 379 2.67 4.66 21.70
N ASN A 380 1.69 4.34 20.85
CA ASN A 380 0.71 3.28 21.11
C ASN A 380 1.19 1.89 20.64
N VAL A 381 2.51 1.67 20.58
CA VAL A 381 3.07 0.38 20.17
C VAL A 381 3.09 -0.55 21.36
N VAL A 382 2.60 -1.78 21.19
CA VAL A 382 2.81 -2.86 22.14
C VAL A 382 3.98 -3.69 21.64
N ASP A 383 4.99 -3.86 22.49
CA ASP A 383 6.20 -4.61 22.14
C ASP A 383 5.92 -6.12 22.11
N PRO A 384 6.07 -6.80 20.95
CA PRO A 384 5.94 -8.25 20.85
C PRO A 384 6.84 -9.03 21.79
N GLU A 385 8.03 -8.53 22.13
CA GLU A 385 8.97 -9.23 23.02
C GLU A 385 8.38 -9.38 24.42
N SER A 386 7.80 -8.30 24.96
CA SER A 386 7.11 -8.33 26.25
C SER A 386 5.95 -9.34 26.31
N ILE A 387 5.20 -9.48 25.21
CA ILE A 387 4.10 -10.44 25.09
C ILE A 387 4.64 -11.87 25.06
N ILE A 388 5.69 -12.11 24.29
CA ILE A 388 6.31 -13.43 24.14
C ILE A 388 6.91 -13.88 25.48
N ASP A 389 7.55 -12.98 26.22
CA ASP A 389 8.11 -13.28 27.54
C ASP A 389 7.03 -13.64 28.56
N ALA A 390 5.89 -12.94 28.54
CA ALA A 390 4.80 -13.16 29.47
C ALA A 390 3.95 -14.39 29.14
N TYR A 391 3.64 -14.61 27.86
CA TYR A 391 2.62 -15.58 27.42
C TYR A 391 3.15 -16.68 26.49
N GLY A 392 4.36 -16.54 25.96
CA GLY A 392 4.94 -17.44 24.96
C GLY A 392 4.53 -17.10 23.53
N ALA A 393 5.38 -17.49 22.57
CA ALA A 393 5.20 -17.20 21.14
C ALA A 393 3.89 -17.76 20.57
N ASP A 394 3.50 -18.97 20.94
CA ASP A 394 2.27 -19.59 20.43
C ASP A 394 1.00 -18.88 20.89
N THR A 395 1.02 -18.34 22.10
CA THR A 395 -0.12 -17.56 22.61
C THR A 395 -0.27 -16.26 21.80
N ALA A 396 0.83 -15.57 21.52
CA ALA A 396 0.83 -14.37 20.68
C ALA A 396 0.32 -14.68 19.27
N ARG A 397 0.86 -15.75 18.63
CA ARG A 397 0.41 -16.20 17.30
C ARG A 397 -1.07 -16.54 17.27
N LEU A 398 -1.54 -17.34 18.25
CA LEU A 398 -2.94 -17.74 18.32
C LEU A 398 -3.85 -16.51 18.48
N PHE A 399 -3.48 -15.56 19.35
CA PHE A 399 -4.25 -14.34 19.53
C PHE A 399 -4.43 -13.59 18.20
N MET A 400 -3.31 -13.30 17.51
CA MET A 400 -3.32 -12.61 16.22
C MET A 400 -4.19 -13.31 15.16
N LEU A 401 -4.26 -14.65 15.19
CA LEU A 401 -5.01 -15.44 14.22
C LEU A 401 -6.47 -15.70 14.63
N SER A 402 -6.84 -15.50 15.90
CA SER A 402 -8.13 -15.91 16.45
C SER A 402 -9.17 -14.80 16.55
N ASP A 403 -8.72 -13.56 16.65
CA ASP A 403 -9.59 -12.43 16.97
C ASP A 403 -10.34 -11.90 15.73
N SER A 404 -9.57 -11.54 14.70
CA SER A 404 -10.09 -10.84 13.52
C SER A 404 -9.65 -11.51 12.21
N PRO A 405 -10.47 -11.45 11.14
CA PRO A 405 -10.04 -11.86 9.80
C PRO A 405 -8.78 -11.08 9.38
N PRO A 406 -7.83 -11.67 8.63
CA PRO A 406 -6.56 -11.02 8.30
C PRO A 406 -6.70 -9.67 7.60
N GLU A 407 -7.74 -9.46 6.78
CA GLU A 407 -7.97 -8.22 6.03
C GLU A 407 -8.52 -7.07 6.87
N ARG A 408 -8.96 -7.34 8.11
CA ARG A 408 -9.54 -6.34 9.01
C ARG A 408 -8.50 -5.86 10.01
N ASP A 409 -8.67 -4.61 10.42
CA ASP A 409 -7.90 -4.07 11.52
C ASP A 409 -8.16 -4.91 12.78
N LEU A 410 -7.07 -5.21 13.51
CA LEU A 410 -7.10 -5.95 14.75
C LEU A 410 -6.88 -4.97 15.91
N ASP A 411 -7.85 -4.88 16.81
CA ASP A 411 -7.70 -4.13 18.05
C ASP A 411 -6.98 -5.00 19.08
N TRP A 412 -5.78 -4.57 19.47
CA TRP A 412 -5.05 -5.24 20.53
C TRP A 412 -5.78 -5.08 21.87
N THR A 413 -6.02 -6.19 22.58
CA THR A 413 -6.61 -6.17 23.93
C THR A 413 -5.95 -7.20 24.84
N ASP A 414 -5.75 -6.83 26.11
CA ASP A 414 -5.20 -7.73 27.14
C ASP A 414 -6.12 -8.95 27.36
N SER A 415 -7.43 -8.74 27.35
CA SER A 415 -8.41 -9.83 27.50
C SER A 415 -8.34 -10.87 26.37
N GLY A 416 -7.97 -10.44 25.16
CA GLY A 416 -7.83 -11.30 24.00
C GLY A 416 -6.63 -12.25 24.13
N ILE A 417 -5.46 -11.71 24.48
CA ILE A 417 -4.25 -12.51 24.69
C ILE A 417 -4.40 -13.48 25.88
N GLU A 418 -5.04 -13.07 26.98
CA GLU A 418 -5.37 -13.96 28.11
C GLU A 418 -6.32 -15.10 27.69
N GLY A 419 -7.26 -14.84 26.78
CA GLY A 419 -8.12 -15.85 26.19
C GLY A 419 -7.34 -16.92 25.42
N ALA A 420 -6.39 -16.48 24.58
CA ALA A 420 -5.49 -17.37 23.85
C ALA A 420 -4.61 -18.19 24.82
N TRP A 421 -4.07 -17.56 25.85
CA TRP A 421 -3.22 -18.20 26.86
C TRP A 421 -3.96 -19.31 27.62
N ARG A 422 -5.20 -19.03 28.05
CA ARG A 422 -6.04 -20.04 28.73
C ARG A 422 -6.33 -21.23 27.84
N TYR A 423 -6.55 -21.01 26.55
CA TYR A 423 -6.77 -22.09 25.59
C TYR A 423 -5.52 -22.95 25.39
N ALA A 424 -4.34 -22.35 25.24
CA ALA A 424 -3.07 -23.08 25.15
C ALA A 424 -2.86 -23.98 26.38
N ASN A 425 -3.06 -23.45 27.59
CA ASN A 425 -2.98 -24.23 28.83
C ASN A 425 -4.05 -25.32 28.95
N ARG A 426 -5.21 -25.16 28.29
CA ARG A 426 -6.25 -26.19 28.24
C ARG A 426 -5.84 -27.35 27.33
N LEU A 427 -5.30 -27.06 26.14
CA LEU A 427 -4.76 -28.09 25.24
C LEU A 427 -3.70 -28.94 25.93
N TRP A 428 -2.78 -28.29 26.65
CA TRP A 428 -1.78 -28.99 27.46
C TRP A 428 -2.41 -29.97 28.45
N ARG A 429 -3.38 -29.50 29.23
CA ARG A 429 -4.06 -30.33 30.26
C ARG A 429 -4.80 -31.51 29.66
N LEU A 430 -5.45 -31.35 28.50
CA LEU A 430 -6.19 -32.43 27.84
C LEU A 430 -5.33 -33.66 27.51
N ILE A 431 -4.02 -33.49 27.35
CA ILE A 431 -3.09 -34.55 26.93
C ILE A 431 -2.18 -34.97 28.08
N ASN A 432 -1.57 -34.00 28.77
CA ASN A 432 -0.56 -34.26 29.79
C ASN A 432 -1.14 -34.44 31.19
N GLN A 433 -2.39 -34.06 31.41
CA GLN A 433 -3.11 -34.23 32.69
C GLN A 433 -4.56 -34.69 32.43
N PRO A 434 -4.77 -35.82 31.69
CA PRO A 434 -6.09 -36.17 31.21
C PRO A 434 -6.99 -36.65 32.35
N GLU A 435 -8.14 -35.99 32.53
CA GLU A 435 -9.20 -36.45 33.44
C GLU A 435 -9.93 -37.70 32.90
N LYS A 436 -9.91 -37.88 31.58
CA LYS A 436 -10.58 -38.96 30.85
C LYS A 436 -9.57 -39.72 30.00
N GLU A 437 -9.50 -41.03 30.17
CA GLU A 437 -8.54 -41.88 29.45
C GLU A 437 -8.76 -41.85 27.93
N PHE A 438 -7.65 -41.95 27.19
CA PHE A 438 -7.59 -42.19 25.75
C PHE A 438 -6.67 -43.37 25.45
N SER A 439 -6.82 -43.97 24.27
CA SER A 439 -6.04 -45.14 23.88
C SER A 439 -4.54 -44.82 23.71
N LYS A 440 -3.70 -45.86 23.80
CA LYS A 440 -2.29 -45.76 23.46
C LYS A 440 -2.10 -45.41 21.97
N ILE A 441 -0.93 -44.89 21.64
CA ILE A 441 -0.50 -44.69 20.25
C ILE A 441 -0.65 -46.01 19.45
N ASN A 442 -1.06 -45.91 18.19
CA ASN A 442 -1.26 -47.04 17.27
C ASN A 442 -2.27 -48.09 17.75
N ALA A 443 -3.17 -47.76 18.68
CA ALA A 443 -4.28 -48.64 19.02
C ALA A 443 -5.19 -48.89 17.80
N GLU A 444 -5.55 -50.15 17.57
CA GLU A 444 -6.46 -50.52 16.49
C GLU A 444 -7.84 -49.88 16.69
N LYS A 445 -8.44 -49.44 15.58
CA LYS A 445 -9.78 -48.87 15.59
C LYS A 445 -10.79 -49.93 16.04
N PRO A 446 -11.60 -49.67 17.08
CA PRO A 446 -12.62 -50.62 17.53
C PRO A 446 -13.65 -50.92 16.42
N GLU A 447 -14.11 -52.18 16.35
CA GLU A 447 -15.15 -52.61 15.40
C GLU A 447 -16.50 -51.93 15.67
N ALA A 448 -16.77 -51.57 16.92
CA ALA A 448 -17.98 -50.89 17.35
C ALA A 448 -17.66 -49.50 17.92
N ILE A 449 -18.05 -48.46 17.18
CA ILE A 449 -18.12 -47.07 17.65
C ILE A 449 -19.59 -46.65 17.54
N SER A 450 -20.19 -46.25 18.66
CA SER A 450 -21.63 -45.97 18.73
C SER A 450 -21.94 -44.73 19.56
N GLY A 451 -23.21 -44.30 19.56
CA GLY A 451 -23.68 -43.20 20.40
C GLY A 451 -22.92 -41.89 20.16
N ALA A 452 -22.49 -41.24 21.25
CA ALA A 452 -21.79 -39.96 21.16
C ALA A 452 -20.33 -40.11 20.67
N ALA A 453 -19.70 -41.27 20.83
CA ALA A 453 -18.39 -41.55 20.24
C ALA A 453 -18.45 -41.51 18.71
N LEU A 454 -19.48 -42.10 18.10
CA LEU A 454 -19.68 -42.03 16.64
C LEU A 454 -20.01 -40.61 16.17
N ALA A 455 -20.79 -39.86 16.95
CA ALA A 455 -21.08 -38.45 16.65
C ALA A 455 -19.80 -37.59 16.72
N THR A 456 -18.94 -37.85 17.70
CA THR A 456 -17.65 -37.18 17.87
C THR A 456 -16.70 -37.51 16.73
N GLU A 457 -16.64 -38.77 16.30
CA GLU A 457 -15.84 -39.18 15.14
C GLU A 457 -16.28 -38.44 13.86
N LYS A 458 -17.58 -38.30 13.62
CA LYS A 458 -18.09 -37.48 12.51
C LYS A 458 -17.69 -36.01 12.66
N ALA A 459 -17.76 -35.47 13.87
CA ALA A 459 -17.35 -34.08 14.14
C ALA A 459 -15.85 -33.85 13.87
N ILE A 460 -14.99 -34.85 14.13
CA ILE A 460 -13.56 -34.82 13.76
C ILE A 460 -13.42 -34.59 12.25
N HIS A 461 -14.03 -35.43 11.41
CA HIS A 461 -13.93 -35.31 9.95
C HIS A 461 -14.56 -34.02 9.40
N ILE A 462 -15.69 -33.58 9.96
CA ILE A 462 -16.30 -32.29 9.59
C ILE A 462 -15.34 -31.13 9.92
N THR A 463 -14.65 -31.22 11.06
CA THR A 463 -13.67 -30.20 11.48
C THR A 463 -12.46 -30.20 10.55
N ILE A 464 -11.91 -31.36 10.18
CA ILE A 464 -10.82 -31.48 9.20
C ILE A 464 -11.21 -30.75 7.91
N ALA A 465 -12.31 -31.15 7.27
CA ALA A 465 -12.74 -30.56 6.00
C ALA A 465 -12.98 -29.05 6.10
N SER A 466 -13.56 -28.60 7.21
CA SER A 466 -13.88 -27.19 7.41
C SER A 466 -12.64 -26.33 7.69
N VAL A 467 -11.71 -26.81 8.52
CA VAL A 467 -10.45 -26.12 8.82
C VAL A 467 -9.59 -26.06 7.58
N SER A 468 -9.45 -27.15 6.81
CA SER A 468 -8.74 -27.14 5.53
C SER A 468 -9.29 -26.05 4.59
N SER A 469 -10.62 -26.00 4.41
CA SER A 469 -11.22 -24.96 3.57
C SER A 469 -11.04 -23.55 4.12
N ASP A 470 -10.99 -23.36 5.44
CA ASP A 470 -10.80 -22.04 6.03
C ASP A 470 -9.34 -21.59 5.90
N LEU A 471 -8.36 -22.49 6.00
CA LEU A 471 -6.94 -22.18 5.73
C LEU A 471 -6.72 -21.80 4.25
N ASP A 472 -7.29 -22.55 3.30
CA ASP A 472 -7.20 -22.23 1.87
C ASP A 472 -7.78 -20.84 1.53
N LYS A 473 -8.72 -20.36 2.34
CA LYS A 473 -9.39 -19.06 2.20
C LYS A 473 -8.82 -18.00 3.14
N PHE A 474 -7.75 -18.30 3.87
CA PHE A 474 -7.14 -17.42 4.89
C PHE A 474 -8.12 -16.97 6.00
N HIS A 475 -9.21 -17.71 6.24
CA HIS A 475 -10.14 -17.48 7.35
C HIS A 475 -9.62 -18.07 8.68
N PHE A 476 -8.44 -17.65 9.11
CA PHE A 476 -7.75 -18.25 10.26
C PHE A 476 -8.56 -18.22 11.55
N ASN A 477 -9.30 -17.13 11.79
CA ASN A 477 -10.15 -17.00 12.97
C ASN A 477 -11.27 -18.05 13.01
N LYS A 478 -11.87 -18.39 11.86
CA LYS A 478 -12.85 -19.48 11.75
C LYS A 478 -12.20 -20.84 11.97
N ALA A 479 -11.01 -21.06 11.41
CA ALA A 479 -10.26 -22.29 11.63
C ALA A 479 -9.96 -22.49 13.13
N VAL A 480 -9.49 -21.46 13.85
CA VAL A 480 -9.29 -21.50 15.31
C VAL A 480 -10.59 -21.83 16.04
N ALA A 481 -11.70 -21.17 15.69
CA ALA A 481 -12.99 -21.40 16.33
C ALA A 481 -13.44 -22.86 16.22
N ARG A 482 -13.30 -23.46 15.03
CA ARG A 482 -13.63 -24.88 14.80
C ARG A 482 -12.75 -25.84 15.57
N ILE A 483 -11.46 -25.57 15.69
CA ILE A 483 -10.55 -26.39 16.50
C ILE A 483 -10.95 -26.29 17.98
N ARG A 484 -11.31 -25.08 18.48
CA ARG A 484 -11.85 -24.90 19.84
C ARG A 484 -13.13 -25.73 20.04
N GLU A 485 -14.06 -25.69 19.12
CA GLU A 485 -15.30 -26.51 19.15
C GLU A 485 -15.02 -28.01 19.18
N LEU A 486 -14.07 -28.49 18.35
CA LEU A 486 -13.64 -29.89 18.36
C LEU A 486 -13.06 -30.28 19.72
N THR A 487 -12.16 -29.48 20.29
CA THR A 487 -11.58 -29.76 21.61
C THR A 487 -12.62 -29.74 22.74
N ASN A 488 -13.69 -28.94 22.61
CA ASN A 488 -14.81 -29.00 23.55
C ASN A 488 -15.62 -30.28 23.41
N THR A 489 -15.83 -30.74 22.17
CA THR A 489 -16.56 -31.99 21.89
C THR A 489 -15.79 -33.21 22.39
N LEU A 490 -14.47 -33.24 22.19
CA LEU A 490 -13.60 -34.30 22.70
C LEU A 490 -13.60 -34.35 24.23
N ASP A 491 -13.52 -33.20 24.89
CA ASP A 491 -13.55 -33.09 26.34
C ASP A 491 -14.90 -33.57 26.91
N ALA A 492 -16.01 -33.23 26.24
CA ALA A 492 -17.36 -33.64 26.63
C ALA A 492 -17.67 -35.13 26.41
N LEU A 493 -16.91 -35.86 25.59
CA LEU A 493 -17.10 -37.30 25.39
C LEU A 493 -16.89 -38.03 26.73
N GLU A 494 -17.73 -39.02 27.05
CA GLU A 494 -17.61 -39.79 28.31
C GLU A 494 -16.94 -41.15 28.05
N PRO A 495 -16.04 -41.63 28.94
CA PRO A 495 -15.21 -42.82 28.69
C PRO A 495 -16.00 -44.14 28.67
N GLN A 496 -17.23 -44.17 29.18
CA GLN A 496 -18.05 -45.39 29.26
C GLN A 496 -18.71 -45.79 27.93
N GLN A 497 -18.54 -45.02 26.85
CA GLN A 497 -19.12 -45.32 25.54
C GLN A 497 -18.19 -46.20 24.70
N ASP A 498 -18.78 -47.11 23.91
CA ASP A 498 -18.02 -48.00 23.03
C ASP A 498 -17.18 -47.19 22.03
N GLY A 499 -15.87 -47.41 22.08
CA GLY A 499 -14.88 -46.74 21.24
C GLY A 499 -14.44 -45.34 21.69
N ALA A 500 -14.95 -44.83 22.82
CA ALA A 500 -14.67 -43.46 23.28
C ALA A 500 -13.18 -43.15 23.48
N ALA A 501 -12.41 -44.07 24.08
CA ALA A 501 -10.99 -43.87 24.31
C ALA A 501 -10.18 -43.75 23.00
N TRP A 502 -10.55 -44.53 21.98
CA TRP A 502 -9.93 -44.47 20.66
C TRP A 502 -10.31 -43.18 19.93
N VAL A 503 -11.60 -42.83 19.92
CA VAL A 503 -12.08 -41.58 19.29
C VAL A 503 -11.46 -40.35 19.95
N ARG A 504 -11.33 -40.34 21.28
CA ARG A 504 -10.64 -39.25 22.00
C ARG A 504 -9.20 -39.13 21.54
N ARG A 505 -8.45 -40.23 21.49
CA ARG A 505 -7.06 -40.24 21.02
C ARG A 505 -6.96 -39.69 19.60
N HIS A 506 -7.72 -40.25 18.67
CA HIS A 506 -7.73 -39.84 17.27
C HIS A 506 -8.08 -38.36 17.11
N GLY A 507 -9.09 -37.88 17.84
CA GLY A 507 -9.48 -36.48 17.79
C GLY A 507 -8.46 -35.52 18.38
N LEU A 508 -7.75 -35.92 19.45
CA LEU A 508 -6.65 -35.13 20.01
C LEU A 508 -5.47 -35.03 19.02
N GLU A 509 -5.10 -36.14 18.40
CA GLU A 509 -4.08 -36.14 17.33
C GLU A 509 -4.47 -35.22 16.18
N VAL A 510 -5.72 -35.31 15.70
CA VAL A 510 -6.23 -34.42 14.65
C VAL A 510 -6.21 -32.97 15.11
N ALA A 511 -6.68 -32.64 16.31
CA ALA A 511 -6.70 -31.27 16.81
C ALA A 511 -5.29 -30.66 16.87
N ILE A 512 -4.27 -31.45 17.22
CA ILE A 512 -2.86 -31.05 17.22
C ILE A 512 -2.37 -30.77 15.80
N CYS A 513 -2.64 -31.67 14.85
CA CYS A 513 -2.29 -31.43 13.44
C CYS A 513 -2.93 -30.14 12.91
N LEU A 514 -4.22 -29.92 13.22
CA LEU A 514 -4.96 -28.75 12.74
C LEU A 514 -4.49 -27.43 13.35
N ILE A 515 -4.06 -27.42 14.63
CA ILE A 515 -3.58 -26.20 15.31
C ILE A 515 -2.09 -25.94 15.04
N GLY A 516 -1.33 -26.94 14.56
CA GLY A 516 0.11 -26.86 14.31
C GLY A 516 0.58 -25.61 13.53
N PRO A 517 -0.07 -25.22 12.42
CA PRO A 517 0.29 -24.00 11.69
C PRO A 517 0.19 -22.71 12.54
N MET A 518 -0.66 -22.71 13.56
CA MET A 518 -0.94 -21.55 14.41
C MET A 518 -0.08 -21.56 15.68
N MET A 519 0.07 -22.72 16.31
CA MET A 519 0.80 -22.94 17.56
C MET A 519 1.83 -24.08 17.43
N PRO A 520 2.89 -23.90 16.62
CA PRO A 520 3.79 -24.99 16.26
C PRO A 520 4.55 -25.57 17.45
N HIS A 521 4.94 -24.76 18.44
CA HIS A 521 5.79 -25.20 19.55
C HIS A 521 5.02 -26.13 20.50
N LEU A 522 3.81 -25.72 20.91
CA LEU A 522 2.93 -26.52 21.74
C LEU A 522 2.44 -27.74 20.98
N ALA A 523 2.11 -27.60 19.69
CA ALA A 523 1.64 -28.73 18.89
C ALA A 523 2.70 -29.83 18.79
N GLU A 524 3.97 -29.50 18.52
CA GLU A 524 5.08 -30.47 18.51
C GLU A 524 5.27 -31.14 19.87
N GLU A 525 5.28 -30.37 20.96
CA GLU A 525 5.47 -30.94 22.30
C GLU A 525 4.30 -31.88 22.70
N LEU A 526 3.07 -31.54 22.32
CA LEU A 526 1.89 -32.37 22.56
C LEU A 526 1.87 -33.61 21.65
N TRP A 527 2.34 -33.48 20.41
CA TRP A 527 2.53 -34.60 19.50
C TRP A 527 3.51 -35.62 20.07
N HIS A 528 4.65 -35.14 20.60
CA HIS A 528 5.61 -35.98 21.30
C HIS A 528 5.06 -36.57 22.60
N SER A 529 4.31 -35.79 23.39
CA SER A 529 3.66 -36.24 24.62
C SER A 529 2.65 -37.37 24.37
N LEU A 530 2.02 -37.38 23.19
CA LEU A 530 1.16 -38.47 22.74
C LEU A 530 1.97 -39.74 22.35
N GLY A 531 3.30 -39.68 22.30
CA GLY A 531 4.19 -40.82 22.05
C GLY A 531 4.67 -40.93 20.61
N HIS A 532 4.47 -39.89 19.78
CA HIS A 532 5.02 -39.85 18.43
C HIS A 532 6.51 -39.50 18.46
N GLU A 533 7.29 -40.14 17.59
CA GLU A 533 8.74 -39.91 17.45
C GLU A 533 9.10 -39.05 16.23
N THR A 534 8.18 -38.94 15.27
CA THR A 534 8.34 -38.08 14.09
C THR A 534 7.88 -36.66 14.41
N LEU A 535 8.51 -35.67 13.77
CA LEU A 535 8.04 -34.29 13.84
C LEU A 535 6.61 -34.20 13.29
N LEU A 536 5.78 -33.38 13.93
CA LEU A 536 4.47 -33.03 13.41
C LEU A 536 4.58 -32.38 12.03
N ALA A 537 5.61 -31.54 11.83
CA ALA A 537 5.87 -30.88 10.55
C ALA A 537 6.12 -31.85 9.38
N ASP A 538 6.61 -33.07 9.66
CA ASP A 538 6.84 -34.12 8.66
C ASP A 538 5.61 -35.03 8.46
N THR A 539 4.53 -34.80 9.23
CA THR A 539 3.31 -35.59 9.18
C THR A 539 2.35 -35.02 8.14
N ALA A 540 1.71 -35.90 7.35
CA ALA A 540 0.72 -35.48 6.37
C ALA A 540 -0.47 -34.78 7.04
N TRP A 541 -1.00 -33.75 6.38
CA TRP A 541 -2.23 -33.08 6.81
C TRP A 541 -3.39 -34.10 6.89
N PRO A 542 -4.23 -34.07 7.94
CA PRO A 542 -5.35 -35.01 8.07
C PRO A 542 -6.39 -34.80 6.95
N VAL A 543 -7.00 -35.89 6.49
CA VAL A 543 -7.99 -35.92 5.37
C VAL A 543 -9.32 -36.53 5.81
#